data_AF-A0A0W8CR47-F1
#
_entry.id   AF-A0A0W8CR47-F1
#
_cell.length_a   1.000
_cell.length_b   1.000
_cell.length_c   1.000
_cell.angle_alpha   90.00
_cell.angle_beta   90.00
_cell.angle_gamma   90.00
#
_symmetry.space_group_name_H-M   'P 1'
#
loop_
_entity.id
_entity.type
_entity.pdbx_description
1 polymer ?
#
loop_
_entity_poly.entity_id
_entity_poly.type
_entity_poly.pdbx_seq_one_letter_code
_entity_poly.pdbx_strand_id
1 'polypeptide(L)'
;MVKPLSLLLLPVLALAQQQTSSNDVLLTMPVTIDGSLKNLQLLKGESFEDAAMSFARSNGLMAATDDAQVRAVIDQLSGLLKDKMQEVEAAQQQQTQSNEPLPIVQLSIPLTIDGYTGDLLKYETETPEAAVERFLYASGFSMDIMREVYPQLVTLVNQKLEELQPPKKELFAFTLSLDGREITVRHFEGGIPMDEAIETLRVIGVHDGEFMDRVAPQIANQIVHEINNRQPAPEHQAQQVEEPMQPPQRRELFSEPLTLNNQPAVMVHYEGSTARETAVRFLSENGITDDATIESMMPQLIGIVDGRMAALLEQEAQAAPAQNQAAAEQYQQQRQPLVTVPISLDEQRQANLNYFEGDEVEATVQRFLVGVGLGESEGFNNNVVQLSALLRERIAAIPQQQETRPQETTESAQPTRPEPLFSIPVTLSGNVYNLEYFEGQEPHYVANSFCVEKHEIVRAELGVEFDGDQLQACQNVLVQSILNILQERQQSQAGQQQSGESTAESPAQPGAAVHTEPEAQVQAEPETPVDPRGILLFTLDIDMGDGTSIKLPVHRNDNPQEIASAFCMRHNLDQENVPALVDAMQSQLKELQSS
;
A
#
# COMPACT_ATOMS: atom_id res chain seq x y z
N MET A 1 53.86 2.34 65.76
CA MET A 1 52.60 2.24 64.99
C MET A 1 52.94 2.30 63.52
N VAL A 2 52.14 1.64 62.68
CA VAL A 2 52.24 1.51 61.22
C VAL A 2 53.23 0.42 60.75
N LYS A 3 52.67 -0.70 60.29
CA LYS A 3 53.29 -1.66 59.37
C LYS A 3 52.79 -1.33 57.96
N PRO A 4 53.69 -1.21 56.96
CA PRO A 4 53.36 -1.53 55.59
C PRO A 4 54.25 -2.68 55.11
N LEU A 5 53.66 -3.71 54.50
CA LEU A 5 54.39 -4.79 53.84
C LEU A 5 53.99 -4.86 52.36
N SER A 6 54.88 -4.32 51.54
CA SER A 6 55.43 -4.78 50.26
C SER A 6 54.69 -5.79 49.35
N LEU A 7 54.65 -5.37 48.08
CA LEU A 7 55.06 -6.04 46.82
C LEU A 7 54.37 -7.34 46.37
N LEU A 8 53.91 -7.33 45.12
CA LEU A 8 54.28 -8.34 44.10
C LEU A 8 54.06 -7.83 42.66
N LEU A 9 55.03 -8.16 41.79
CA LEU A 9 55.09 -7.94 40.34
C LEU A 9 54.40 -9.09 39.55
N LEU A 10 53.94 -8.72 38.34
CA LEU A 10 53.46 -9.47 37.14
C LEU A 10 54.34 -10.66 36.64
N PRO A 11 54.04 -11.44 35.54
CA PRO A 11 52.87 -11.51 34.62
C PRO A 11 52.40 -12.96 34.20
N VAL A 12 51.36 -13.06 33.33
CA VAL A 12 51.24 -13.87 32.06
C VAL A 12 49.85 -14.51 31.81
N LEU A 13 49.33 -14.21 30.60
CA LEU A 13 48.28 -14.80 29.73
C LEU A 13 47.42 -15.99 30.21
N ALA A 14 46.09 -15.82 30.08
CA ALA A 14 45.23 -16.49 29.06
C ALA A 14 43.75 -16.41 29.50
N LEU A 15 43.00 -15.41 29.02
CA LEU A 15 41.54 -15.48 29.01
C LEU A 15 41.10 -15.92 27.62
N ALA A 16 40.68 -17.17 27.51
CA ALA A 16 39.93 -17.67 26.37
C ALA A 16 38.49 -17.12 26.43
N GLN A 17 38.02 -16.75 25.24
CA GLN A 17 36.76 -16.10 24.93
C GLN A 17 35.55 -16.97 25.33
N GLN A 18 34.54 -16.36 25.96
CA GLN A 18 33.15 -16.77 25.80
C GLN A 18 32.50 -15.81 24.80
N GLN A 19 32.59 -16.19 23.51
CA GLN A 19 31.68 -15.69 22.48
C GLN A 19 30.39 -16.51 22.60
N THR A 20 29.33 -15.89 23.11
CA THR A 20 27.96 -16.36 22.89
C THR A 20 27.56 -15.96 21.47
N SER A 21 27.77 -16.86 20.53
CA SER A 21 27.12 -16.82 19.22
C SER A 21 25.61 -16.98 19.43
N SER A 22 24.83 -16.00 19.02
CA SER A 22 23.38 -16.13 18.81
C SER A 22 23.15 -17.09 17.65
N ASN A 23 23.22 -18.40 17.91
CA ASN A 23 22.85 -19.41 16.95
C ASN A 23 21.32 -19.46 16.88
N ASP A 24 20.80 -19.24 15.67
CA ASP A 24 19.39 -19.26 15.29
C ASP A 24 18.79 -20.63 15.70
N VAL A 25 18.01 -20.68 16.78
CA VAL A 25 17.45 -21.92 17.33
C VAL A 25 16.26 -22.35 16.46
N LEU A 26 16.37 -23.50 15.79
CA LEU A 26 15.31 -24.04 14.92
C LEU A 26 14.19 -24.72 15.71
N LEU A 27 14.54 -25.46 16.76
CA LEU A 27 13.59 -26.25 17.53
C LEU A 27 14.04 -26.31 18.98
N THR A 28 13.11 -26.08 19.92
CA THR A 28 13.32 -26.30 21.35
C THR A 28 12.28 -27.27 21.86
N MET A 29 12.69 -28.37 22.50
CA MET A 29 11.78 -29.28 23.18
C MET A 29 12.18 -29.49 24.65
N PRO A 30 11.21 -29.56 25.58
CA PRO A 30 11.49 -29.95 26.96
C PRO A 30 11.69 -31.46 27.05
N VAL A 31 12.77 -31.88 27.72
CA VAL A 31 13.11 -33.28 28.03
C VAL A 31 13.35 -33.38 29.53
N THR A 32 12.77 -34.38 30.19
CA THR A 32 12.97 -34.61 31.63
C THR A 32 14.21 -35.47 31.86
N ILE A 33 15.19 -34.93 32.58
CA ILE A 33 16.39 -35.65 33.05
C ILE A 33 16.38 -35.62 34.56
N ASP A 34 16.40 -36.80 35.20
CA ASP A 34 16.45 -36.94 36.67
C ASP A 34 15.39 -36.12 37.41
N GLY A 35 14.19 -36.03 36.84
CA GLY A 35 13.06 -35.28 37.39
C GLY A 35 13.13 -33.75 37.16
N SER A 36 14.16 -33.25 36.49
CA SER A 36 14.28 -31.85 36.09
C SER A 36 13.99 -31.67 34.60
N LEU A 37 13.15 -30.71 34.24
CA LEU A 37 12.91 -30.33 32.85
C LEU A 37 14.11 -29.56 32.29
N LYS A 38 14.64 -30.00 31.15
CA LYS A 38 15.76 -29.40 30.43
C LYS A 38 15.39 -29.22 28.96
N ASN A 39 15.85 -28.14 28.35
CA ASN A 39 15.53 -27.84 26.96
C ASN A 39 16.58 -28.43 26.03
N LEU A 40 16.17 -29.36 25.19
CA LEU A 40 16.94 -29.84 24.06
C LEU A 40 16.70 -28.87 22.89
N GLN A 41 17.78 -28.27 22.41
CA GLN A 41 17.74 -27.26 21.36
C GLN A 41 18.45 -27.79 20.12
N LEU A 42 17.89 -27.52 18.95
CA LEU A 42 18.51 -27.75 17.66
C LEU A 42 18.77 -26.41 16.99
N LEU A 43 20.01 -26.19 16.59
CA LEU A 43 20.42 -24.94 15.95
C LEU A 43 20.38 -25.04 14.42
N LYS A 44 20.30 -23.90 13.74
CA LYS A 44 20.30 -23.83 12.28
C LYS A 44 21.61 -24.36 11.69
N GLY A 45 21.50 -25.42 10.90
CA GLY A 45 22.64 -26.11 10.29
C GLY A 45 23.33 -27.13 11.21
N GLU A 46 22.84 -27.33 12.44
CA GLU A 46 23.30 -28.39 13.34
C GLU A 46 22.61 -29.72 12.99
N SER A 47 23.34 -30.83 13.09
CA SER A 47 22.75 -32.15 12.90
C SER A 47 21.99 -32.58 14.16
N PHE A 48 20.98 -33.45 14.01
CA PHE A 48 20.23 -33.98 15.15
C PHE A 48 21.14 -34.72 16.16
N GLU A 49 22.17 -35.39 15.65
CA GLU A 49 23.15 -36.14 16.44
C GLU A 49 24.05 -35.19 17.23
N ASP A 50 24.50 -34.08 16.61
CA ASP A 50 25.33 -33.07 17.26
C ASP A 50 24.55 -32.32 18.35
N ALA A 51 23.29 -31.95 18.09
CA ALA A 51 22.40 -31.33 19.06
C ALA A 51 22.15 -32.25 20.28
N ALA A 52 21.84 -33.53 20.02
CA ALA A 52 21.68 -34.54 21.06
C ALA A 52 22.96 -34.75 21.87
N MET A 53 24.13 -34.78 21.22
CA MET A 53 25.43 -34.94 21.87
C MET A 53 25.79 -33.71 22.73
N SER A 54 25.52 -32.51 22.23
CA SER A 54 25.73 -31.24 22.93
C SER A 54 24.88 -31.16 24.20
N PHE A 55 23.61 -31.54 24.09
CA PHE A 55 22.68 -31.60 25.21
C PHE A 55 23.06 -32.68 26.24
N ALA A 56 23.44 -33.87 25.79
CA ALA A 56 23.89 -34.94 26.68
C ALA A 56 25.20 -34.58 27.40
N ARG A 57 26.10 -33.85 26.74
CA ARG A 57 27.34 -33.33 27.35
C ARG A 57 27.05 -32.25 28.39
N SER A 58 26.18 -31.30 28.09
CA SER A 58 25.88 -30.17 28.98
C SER A 58 25.08 -30.57 30.23
N ASN A 59 24.32 -31.67 30.15
CA ASN A 59 23.55 -32.20 31.28
C ASN A 59 24.23 -33.39 31.99
N GLY A 60 25.51 -33.66 31.71
CA GLY A 60 26.28 -34.70 32.42
C GLY A 60 25.87 -36.14 32.10
N LEU A 61 25.06 -36.37 31.06
CA LEU A 61 24.61 -37.70 30.62
C LEU A 61 25.74 -38.53 29.99
N MET A 62 26.88 -37.89 29.70
CA MET A 62 28.11 -38.50 29.20
C MET A 62 29.02 -39.07 30.31
N ALA A 63 28.62 -38.97 31.59
CA ALA A 63 29.41 -39.43 32.73
C ALA A 63 29.34 -40.96 32.98
N ALA A 64 28.46 -41.67 32.27
CA ALA A 64 28.40 -43.13 32.32
C ALA A 64 29.67 -43.74 31.73
N THR A 65 30.25 -44.74 32.40
CA THR A 65 31.49 -45.42 31.96
C THR A 65 31.27 -46.37 30.77
N ASP A 66 30.04 -46.45 30.26
CA ASP A 66 29.61 -47.36 29.21
C ASP A 66 29.24 -46.59 27.93
N ASP A 67 30.14 -46.65 26.94
CA ASP A 67 29.99 -46.00 25.63
C ASP A 67 28.71 -46.46 24.89
N ALA A 68 28.22 -47.67 25.17
CA ALA A 68 26.99 -48.19 24.54
C ALA A 68 25.74 -47.47 25.05
N GLN A 69 25.70 -47.14 26.35
CA GLN A 69 24.59 -46.41 26.96
C GLN A 69 24.57 -44.95 26.51
N VAL A 70 25.75 -44.34 26.44
CA VAL A 70 25.89 -42.97 25.93
C VAL A 70 25.39 -42.88 24.49
N ARG A 71 25.75 -43.84 23.64
CA ARG A 71 25.29 -43.89 22.24
C ARG A 71 23.78 -44.09 22.14
N ALA A 72 23.20 -44.97 22.95
CA ALA A 72 21.76 -45.20 22.98
C ALA A 72 20.97 -43.95 23.39
N VAL A 73 21.50 -43.15 24.34
CA VAL A 73 20.88 -41.88 24.75
C VAL A 73 20.95 -40.84 23.63
N ILE A 74 22.08 -40.74 22.93
CA ILE A 74 22.21 -39.83 21.77
C ILE A 74 21.22 -40.22 20.66
N ASP A 75 21.12 -41.51 20.34
CA ASP A 75 20.19 -42.02 19.31
C ASP A 75 18.72 -41.76 19.69
N GLN A 76 18.37 -41.87 20.98
CA GLN A 76 17.03 -41.56 21.46
C GLN A 76 16.69 -40.07 21.36
N LEU A 77 17.62 -39.20 21.75
CA LEU A 77 17.41 -37.74 21.70
C LEU A 77 17.38 -37.21 20.25
N SER A 78 18.22 -37.76 19.37
CA SER A 78 18.22 -37.40 17.94
C SER A 78 16.94 -37.87 17.26
N GLY A 79 16.43 -39.05 17.61
CA GLY A 79 15.12 -39.54 17.16
C GLY A 79 13.97 -38.62 17.57
N LEU A 80 13.94 -38.18 18.83
CA LEU A 80 12.92 -37.23 19.32
C LEU A 80 12.95 -35.89 18.58
N LEU A 81 14.14 -35.39 18.26
CA LEU A 81 14.28 -34.14 17.47
C LEU A 81 13.76 -34.30 16.06
N LYS A 82 14.04 -35.46 15.43
CA LYS A 82 13.57 -35.77 14.08
C LYS A 82 12.05 -35.87 14.02
N ASP A 83 11.44 -36.58 14.97
CA ASP A 83 9.99 -36.73 15.05
C ASP A 83 9.31 -35.37 15.28
N LYS A 84 9.87 -34.53 16.17
CA LYS A 84 9.33 -33.19 16.44
C LYS A 84 9.51 -32.22 15.28
N MET A 85 10.62 -32.27 14.55
CA MET A 85 10.80 -31.47 13.34
C MET A 85 9.74 -31.81 12.29
N GLN A 86 9.48 -33.10 12.08
CA GLN A 86 8.47 -33.57 11.14
C GLN A 86 7.05 -33.17 11.57
N GLU A 87 6.75 -33.16 12.87
CA GLU A 87 5.49 -32.65 13.42
C GLU A 87 5.33 -31.14 13.20
N VAL A 88 6.40 -30.36 13.40
CA VAL A 88 6.40 -28.91 13.17
C VAL A 88 6.26 -28.58 11.68
N GLU A 89 6.94 -29.30 10.80
CA GLU A 89 6.78 -29.16 9.34
C GLU A 89 5.36 -29.51 8.89
N ALA A 90 4.76 -30.57 9.44
CA ALA A 90 3.38 -30.93 9.17
C ALA A 90 2.38 -29.89 9.69
N ALA A 91 2.63 -29.29 10.86
CA ALA A 91 1.80 -28.23 11.42
C ALA A 91 1.92 -26.92 10.62
N GLN A 92 3.12 -26.58 10.13
CA GLN A 92 3.33 -25.40 9.28
C GLN A 92 2.65 -25.54 7.91
N GLN A 93 2.63 -26.73 7.32
CA GLN A 93 1.89 -27.01 6.08
C GLN A 93 0.37 -26.88 6.24
N GLN A 94 -0.17 -27.14 7.44
CA GLN A 94 -1.59 -26.95 7.71
C GLN A 94 -1.95 -25.48 7.98
N GLN A 95 -1.03 -24.69 8.55
CA GLN A 95 -1.26 -23.25 8.80
C GLN A 95 -1.11 -22.37 7.55
N THR A 96 -0.45 -22.83 6.50
CA THR A 96 -0.33 -22.06 5.24
C THR A 96 -1.60 -22.09 4.37
N GLN A 97 -2.59 -22.93 4.68
CA GLN A 97 -3.85 -23.02 3.91
C GLN A 97 -5.01 -22.19 4.50
N SER A 98 -4.88 -21.63 5.70
CA SER A 98 -6.00 -20.98 6.41
C SER A 98 -5.94 -19.45 6.46
N ASN A 99 -4.99 -18.82 5.76
CA ASN A 99 -4.82 -17.35 5.78
C ASN A 99 -4.96 -16.69 4.40
N GLU A 100 -5.45 -17.40 3.38
CA GLU A 100 -5.92 -16.72 2.16
C GLU A 100 -7.27 -16.07 2.44
N PRO A 101 -7.48 -14.78 2.08
CA PRO A 101 -8.80 -14.18 2.14
C PRO A 101 -9.76 -15.04 1.33
N LEU A 102 -10.88 -15.42 1.94
CA LEU A 102 -11.89 -16.25 1.28
C LEU A 102 -12.21 -15.66 -0.10
N PRO A 103 -12.05 -16.44 -1.19
CA PRO A 103 -12.20 -15.90 -2.53
C PRO A 103 -13.65 -15.43 -2.72
N ILE A 104 -13.82 -14.17 -3.12
CA ILE A 104 -15.13 -13.56 -3.34
C ILE A 104 -15.79 -14.27 -4.53
N VAL A 105 -16.98 -14.81 -4.32
CA VAL A 105 -17.76 -15.46 -5.38
C VAL A 105 -18.30 -14.39 -6.33
N GLN A 106 -17.87 -14.43 -7.58
CA GLN A 106 -18.34 -13.53 -8.63
C GLN A 106 -19.60 -14.06 -9.33
N LEU A 107 -19.72 -15.38 -9.49
CA LEU A 107 -20.86 -16.04 -10.14
C LEU A 107 -21.13 -17.41 -9.53
N SER A 108 -22.42 -17.79 -9.43
CA SER A 108 -22.87 -19.11 -9.01
C SER A 108 -23.92 -19.63 -9.99
N ILE A 109 -23.67 -20.81 -10.57
CA ILE A 109 -24.57 -21.46 -11.52
C ILE A 109 -24.97 -22.83 -10.94
N PRO A 110 -26.23 -23.04 -10.53
CA PRO A 110 -26.69 -24.35 -10.13
C PRO A 110 -26.79 -25.27 -11.35
N LEU A 111 -26.07 -26.39 -11.32
CA LEU A 111 -26.02 -27.36 -12.42
C LEU A 111 -26.53 -28.72 -11.97
N THR A 112 -27.11 -29.45 -12.92
CA THR A 112 -27.45 -30.87 -12.73
C THR A 112 -26.99 -31.66 -13.95
N ILE A 113 -25.99 -32.51 -13.77
CA ILE A 113 -25.36 -33.30 -14.84
C ILE A 113 -25.31 -34.75 -14.36
N ASP A 114 -25.92 -35.67 -15.11
CA ASP A 114 -25.94 -37.11 -14.82
C ASP A 114 -26.29 -37.49 -13.38
N GLY A 115 -27.24 -36.75 -12.78
CA GLY A 115 -27.72 -37.00 -11.41
C GLY A 115 -26.86 -36.40 -10.30
N TYR A 116 -25.72 -35.79 -10.63
CA TYR A 116 -25.01 -34.89 -9.72
C TYR A 116 -25.65 -33.50 -9.77
N THR A 117 -25.97 -32.95 -8.60
CA THR A 117 -26.43 -31.56 -8.44
C THR A 117 -25.40 -30.81 -7.62
N GLY A 118 -24.90 -29.70 -8.16
CA GLY A 118 -23.94 -28.86 -7.48
C GLY A 118 -23.83 -27.49 -8.14
N ASP A 119 -23.26 -26.53 -7.41
CA ASP A 119 -23.06 -25.17 -7.88
C ASP A 119 -21.68 -25.02 -8.51
N LEU A 120 -21.65 -24.55 -9.75
CA LEU A 120 -20.44 -24.05 -10.38
C LEU A 120 -20.24 -22.62 -9.90
N LEU A 121 -19.32 -22.47 -8.96
CA LEU A 121 -18.88 -21.18 -8.44
C LEU A 121 -17.74 -20.66 -9.32
N LYS A 122 -17.75 -19.37 -9.65
CA LYS A 122 -16.61 -18.65 -10.22
C LYS A 122 -16.21 -17.55 -9.26
N TYR A 123 -14.99 -17.59 -8.74
CA TYR A 123 -14.42 -16.58 -7.88
C TYR A 123 -13.80 -15.42 -8.67
N GLU A 124 -13.72 -14.22 -8.09
CA GLU A 124 -13.23 -13.02 -8.77
C GLU A 124 -11.83 -13.19 -9.37
N THR A 125 -10.93 -13.86 -8.63
CA THR A 125 -9.52 -14.05 -9.00
C THR A 125 -9.26 -15.24 -9.93
N GLU A 126 -10.24 -16.13 -10.17
CA GLU A 126 -10.07 -17.32 -11.00
C GLU A 126 -10.60 -17.11 -12.43
N THR A 127 -10.05 -17.84 -13.41
CA THR A 127 -10.56 -17.83 -14.79
C THR A 127 -11.82 -18.72 -14.93
N PRO A 128 -12.69 -18.47 -15.92
CA PRO A 128 -13.82 -19.33 -16.22
C PRO A 128 -13.43 -20.80 -16.39
N GLU A 129 -12.30 -21.05 -17.06
CA GLU A 129 -11.75 -22.38 -17.28
C GLU A 129 -11.38 -23.04 -15.94
N ALA A 130 -10.65 -22.34 -15.07
CA ALA A 130 -10.25 -22.87 -13.76
C ALA A 130 -11.46 -23.19 -12.87
N ALA A 131 -12.50 -22.35 -12.89
CA ALA A 131 -13.75 -22.58 -12.18
C ALA A 131 -14.45 -23.87 -12.65
N VAL A 132 -14.52 -24.08 -13.97
CA VAL A 132 -15.10 -25.28 -14.59
C VAL A 132 -14.27 -26.51 -14.25
N GLU A 133 -12.94 -26.44 -14.32
CA GLU A 133 -12.05 -27.55 -13.95
C GLU A 133 -12.27 -27.96 -12.50
N ARG A 134 -12.23 -26.98 -11.58
CA ARG A 134 -12.47 -27.22 -10.15
C ARG A 134 -13.83 -27.88 -9.91
N PHE A 135 -14.87 -27.40 -10.56
CA PHE A 135 -16.21 -27.97 -10.47
C PHE A 135 -16.23 -29.43 -10.98
N LEU A 136 -15.68 -29.70 -12.16
CA LEU A 136 -15.68 -31.04 -12.76
C LEU A 136 -14.86 -32.04 -11.93
N TYR A 137 -13.69 -31.64 -11.42
CA TYR A 137 -12.87 -32.46 -10.54
C TYR A 137 -13.57 -32.75 -9.20
N ALA A 138 -14.23 -31.76 -8.60
CA ALA A 138 -14.99 -31.93 -7.36
C ALA A 138 -16.22 -32.83 -7.54
N SER A 139 -16.81 -32.84 -8.75
CA SER A 139 -18.01 -33.63 -9.06
C SER A 139 -17.71 -35.13 -9.23
N GLY A 140 -16.43 -35.52 -9.38
CA GLY A 140 -16.03 -36.93 -9.54
C GLY A 140 -16.46 -37.56 -10.86
N PHE A 141 -16.69 -36.75 -11.91
CA PHE A 141 -17.07 -37.26 -13.23
C PHE A 141 -15.94 -38.07 -13.88
N SER A 142 -16.31 -38.97 -14.79
CA SER A 142 -15.32 -39.69 -15.61
C SER A 142 -14.66 -38.75 -16.62
N MET A 143 -13.44 -39.07 -17.04
CA MET A 143 -12.69 -38.26 -18.03
C MET A 143 -13.43 -38.08 -19.35
N ASP A 144 -14.23 -39.07 -19.77
CA ASP A 144 -15.00 -38.99 -21.01
C ASP A 144 -16.12 -37.94 -20.91
N ILE A 145 -16.86 -37.93 -19.79
CA ILE A 145 -17.91 -36.94 -19.50
C ILE A 145 -17.29 -35.54 -19.33
N MET A 146 -16.18 -35.44 -18.59
CA MET A 146 -15.49 -34.16 -18.42
C MET A 146 -15.08 -33.57 -19.77
N ARG A 147 -14.55 -34.38 -20.69
CA ARG A 147 -14.15 -33.92 -22.03
C ARG A 147 -15.33 -33.44 -22.88
N GLU A 148 -16.50 -34.05 -22.74
CA GLU A 148 -17.71 -33.67 -23.48
C GLU A 148 -18.37 -32.40 -22.91
N VAL A 149 -18.41 -32.28 -21.58
CA VAL A 149 -19.15 -31.24 -20.86
C VAL A 149 -18.31 -29.98 -20.66
N TYR A 150 -16.98 -30.09 -20.54
CA TYR A 150 -16.06 -28.98 -20.33
C TYR A 150 -16.28 -27.77 -21.27
N PRO A 151 -16.25 -27.91 -22.62
CA PRO A 151 -16.41 -26.76 -23.49
C PRO A 151 -17.78 -26.10 -23.33
N GLN A 152 -18.83 -26.88 -23.05
CA GLN A 152 -20.19 -26.37 -22.86
C GLN A 152 -20.31 -25.54 -21.59
N LEU A 153 -19.68 -25.99 -20.50
CA LEU A 153 -19.67 -25.25 -19.23
C LEU A 153 -18.84 -23.97 -19.32
N VAL A 154 -17.69 -23.98 -20.01
CA VAL A 154 -16.91 -22.76 -20.25
C VAL A 154 -17.73 -21.74 -21.03
N THR A 155 -18.44 -22.15 -22.09
CA THR A 155 -19.34 -21.25 -22.83
C THR A 155 -20.46 -20.70 -21.93
N LEU A 156 -21.07 -21.55 -21.10
CA LEU A 156 -22.14 -21.15 -20.19
C LEU A 156 -21.66 -20.12 -19.15
N VAL A 157 -20.48 -20.34 -18.54
CA VAL A 157 -19.89 -19.42 -17.56
C VAL A 157 -19.59 -18.07 -18.22
N ASN A 158 -18.99 -18.06 -19.41
CA ASN A 158 -18.70 -16.83 -20.14
C ASN A 158 -19.98 -16.06 -20.49
N GLN A 159 -21.02 -16.75 -20.98
CA GLN A 159 -22.31 -16.13 -21.26
C GLN A 159 -22.93 -15.51 -20.00
N LYS A 160 -22.89 -16.21 -18.87
CA LYS A 160 -23.43 -15.72 -17.60
C LYS A 160 -22.64 -14.56 -17.02
N LEU A 161 -21.32 -14.53 -17.22
CA LEU A 161 -20.48 -13.39 -16.86
C LEU A 161 -20.82 -12.16 -17.70
N GLU A 162 -21.08 -12.34 -18.99
CA GLU A 162 -21.50 -11.25 -19.88
C GLU A 162 -22.88 -10.69 -19.49
N GLU A 163 -23.84 -11.53 -19.11
CA GLU A 163 -25.16 -11.12 -18.60
C GLU A 163 -25.09 -10.34 -17.28
N LEU A 164 -24.09 -10.63 -16.44
CA LEU A 164 -23.89 -9.95 -15.15
C LEU A 164 -23.13 -8.63 -15.27
N GLN A 165 -22.52 -8.33 -16.42
CA GLN A 165 -21.95 -7.01 -16.64
C GLN A 165 -23.10 -5.98 -16.62
N PRO A 166 -22.95 -4.85 -15.90
CA PRO A 166 -23.94 -3.79 -15.98
C PRO A 166 -24.14 -3.40 -17.45
N PRO A 167 -25.37 -3.13 -17.90
CA PRO A 167 -25.63 -2.77 -19.29
C PRO A 167 -24.77 -1.56 -19.63
N LYS A 168 -23.78 -1.75 -20.51
CA LYS A 168 -22.86 -0.67 -20.87
C LYS A 168 -23.69 0.47 -21.44
N LYS A 169 -23.51 1.67 -20.90
CA LYS A 169 -24.26 2.86 -21.31
C LYS A 169 -23.87 3.19 -22.74
N GLU A 170 -24.84 3.24 -23.66
CA GLU A 170 -24.61 3.73 -25.03
C GLU A 170 -24.21 5.20 -24.94
N LEU A 171 -23.01 5.53 -25.41
CA LEU A 171 -22.52 6.91 -25.46
C LEU A 171 -23.05 7.61 -26.69
N PHE A 172 -22.97 6.94 -27.85
CA PHE A 172 -23.56 7.41 -29.09
C PHE A 172 -23.72 6.28 -30.11
N ALA A 173 -24.54 6.56 -31.13
CA ALA A 173 -24.67 5.73 -32.32
C ALA A 173 -24.61 6.60 -33.58
N PHE A 174 -24.12 6.04 -34.68
CA PHE A 174 -24.11 6.69 -35.99
C PHE A 174 -24.37 5.67 -37.10
N THR A 175 -24.83 6.15 -38.25
CA THR A 175 -25.14 5.32 -39.41
C THR A 175 -24.00 5.37 -40.41
N LEU A 176 -23.56 4.21 -40.90
CA LEU A 176 -22.55 4.07 -41.95
C LEU A 176 -23.16 3.32 -43.13
N SER A 177 -22.77 3.65 -44.35
CA SER A 177 -23.24 2.92 -45.55
C SER A 177 -22.18 1.91 -45.96
N LEU A 178 -22.51 0.62 -45.82
CA LEU A 178 -21.65 -0.48 -46.24
C LEU A 178 -22.38 -1.25 -47.36
N ASP A 179 -21.78 -1.27 -48.55
CA ASP A 179 -22.36 -1.90 -49.75
C ASP A 179 -23.81 -1.46 -50.07
N GLY A 180 -24.11 -0.18 -49.84
CA GLY A 180 -25.44 0.40 -50.07
C GLY A 180 -26.48 0.04 -49.02
N ARG A 181 -26.09 -0.60 -47.92
CA ARG A 181 -26.93 -0.82 -46.73
C ARG A 181 -26.51 0.12 -45.62
N GLU A 182 -27.49 0.77 -44.99
CA GLU A 182 -27.26 1.56 -43.79
C GLU A 182 -27.11 0.63 -42.58
N ILE A 183 -25.99 0.74 -41.90
CA ILE A 183 -25.67 -0.01 -40.68
C ILE A 183 -25.55 0.98 -39.52
N THR A 184 -26.10 0.64 -38.36
CA THR A 184 -25.98 1.45 -37.15
C THR A 184 -24.83 0.93 -36.32
N VAL A 185 -23.77 1.74 -36.21
CA VAL A 185 -22.62 1.48 -35.34
C VAL A 185 -22.91 2.13 -33.99
N ARG A 186 -22.69 1.39 -32.90
CA ARG A 186 -22.95 1.85 -31.53
C ARG A 186 -21.65 1.80 -30.72
N HIS A 187 -21.41 2.85 -29.94
CA HIS A 187 -20.30 2.92 -29.01
C HIS A 187 -20.81 2.98 -27.58
N PHE A 188 -20.24 2.15 -26.72
CA PHE A 188 -20.62 2.01 -25.32
C PHE A 188 -19.51 2.51 -24.39
N GLU A 189 -19.89 2.91 -23.18
CA GLU A 189 -18.96 3.32 -22.14
C GLU A 189 -17.95 2.20 -21.82
N GLY A 190 -16.66 2.52 -21.91
CA GLY A 190 -15.56 1.56 -21.74
C GLY A 190 -15.45 0.51 -22.86
N GLY A 191 -16.19 0.69 -23.97
CA GLY A 191 -16.12 -0.18 -25.13
C GLY A 191 -14.81 -0.04 -25.91
N ILE A 192 -14.30 -1.15 -26.44
CA ILE A 192 -13.14 -1.17 -27.32
C ILE A 192 -13.66 -0.99 -28.76
N PRO A 193 -13.25 0.06 -29.50
CA PRO A 193 -13.77 0.34 -30.84
C PRO A 193 -13.65 -0.82 -31.83
N MET A 194 -12.61 -1.65 -31.70
CA MET A 194 -12.42 -2.82 -32.57
C MET A 194 -13.48 -3.90 -32.30
N ASP A 195 -13.75 -4.21 -31.03
CA ASP A 195 -14.70 -5.25 -30.66
C ASP A 195 -16.13 -4.85 -31.05
N GLU A 196 -16.47 -3.57 -30.85
CA GLU A 196 -17.77 -3.01 -31.27
C GLU A 196 -17.94 -3.00 -32.78
N ALA A 197 -16.86 -2.75 -33.53
CA ALA A 197 -16.87 -2.84 -34.99
C ALA A 197 -17.13 -4.27 -35.46
N ILE A 198 -16.47 -5.25 -34.86
CA ILE A 198 -16.68 -6.68 -35.17
C ILE A 198 -18.10 -7.10 -34.82
N GLU A 199 -18.60 -6.70 -33.65
CA GLU A 199 -19.95 -7.04 -33.21
C GLU A 199 -21.00 -6.40 -34.12
N THR A 200 -20.79 -5.14 -34.54
CA THR A 200 -21.67 -4.49 -35.52
C THR A 200 -21.73 -5.27 -36.84
N LEU A 201 -20.59 -5.76 -37.33
CA LEU A 201 -20.52 -6.61 -38.53
C LEU A 201 -21.23 -7.96 -38.33
N ARG A 202 -21.09 -8.57 -37.16
CA ARG A 202 -21.76 -9.83 -36.80
C ARG A 202 -23.28 -9.65 -36.78
N VAL A 203 -23.78 -8.58 -36.19
CA VAL A 203 -25.21 -8.26 -36.10
C VAL A 203 -25.85 -8.10 -37.48
N ILE A 204 -25.14 -7.53 -38.46
CA ILE A 204 -25.64 -7.39 -39.84
C ILE A 204 -25.48 -8.67 -40.68
N GLY A 205 -25.03 -9.76 -40.07
CA GLY A 205 -24.91 -11.07 -40.70
C GLY A 205 -23.60 -11.30 -41.46
N VAL A 206 -22.60 -10.44 -41.30
CA VAL A 206 -21.26 -10.68 -41.87
C VAL A 206 -20.52 -11.65 -40.95
N HIS A 207 -20.07 -12.77 -41.50
CA HIS A 207 -19.32 -13.81 -40.78
C HIS A 207 -18.01 -14.18 -41.51
N ASP A 208 -17.73 -13.53 -42.63
CA ASP A 208 -16.54 -13.78 -43.46
C ASP A 208 -15.33 -13.07 -42.83
N GLY A 209 -14.38 -13.86 -42.35
CA GLY A 209 -13.18 -13.37 -41.67
C GLY A 209 -12.35 -12.41 -42.53
N GLU A 210 -12.15 -12.70 -43.82
CA GLU A 210 -11.35 -11.83 -44.69
C GLU A 210 -12.01 -10.48 -44.96
N PHE A 211 -13.35 -10.44 -44.91
CA PHE A 211 -14.11 -9.20 -45.03
C PHE A 211 -14.10 -8.44 -43.69
N MET A 212 -14.29 -9.13 -42.57
CA MET A 212 -14.22 -8.54 -41.23
C MET A 212 -12.86 -7.91 -40.96
N ASP A 213 -11.76 -8.59 -41.29
CA ASP A 213 -10.39 -8.10 -41.09
C ASP A 213 -10.10 -6.80 -41.87
N ARG A 214 -10.80 -6.58 -42.99
CA ARG A 214 -10.65 -5.36 -43.80
C ARG A 214 -11.56 -4.23 -43.33
N VAL A 215 -12.79 -4.54 -42.94
CA VAL A 215 -13.83 -3.53 -42.67
C VAL A 215 -13.89 -3.14 -41.20
N ALA A 216 -13.64 -4.07 -40.26
CA ALA A 216 -13.67 -3.78 -38.83
C ALA A 216 -12.69 -2.65 -38.44
N PRO A 217 -11.43 -2.61 -38.94
CA PRO A 217 -10.54 -1.49 -38.63
C PRO A 217 -11.05 -0.13 -39.13
N GLN A 218 -11.79 -0.11 -40.26
CA GLN A 218 -12.35 1.13 -40.81
C GLN A 218 -13.49 1.65 -39.92
N ILE A 219 -14.39 0.76 -39.50
CA ILE A 219 -15.48 1.11 -38.58
C ILE A 219 -14.90 1.54 -37.22
N ALA A 220 -13.89 0.83 -36.70
CA ALA A 220 -13.22 1.17 -35.45
C ALA A 220 -12.58 2.58 -35.50
N ASN A 221 -11.88 2.91 -36.59
CA ASN A 221 -11.34 4.26 -36.79
C ASN A 221 -12.43 5.34 -36.82
N GLN A 222 -13.60 5.02 -37.39
CA GLN A 222 -14.73 5.95 -37.39
C GLN A 222 -15.31 6.14 -35.99
N ILE A 223 -15.40 5.09 -35.18
CA ILE A 223 -15.79 5.18 -33.76
C ILE A 223 -14.81 6.10 -33.01
N VAL A 224 -13.50 5.90 -33.16
CA VAL A 224 -12.47 6.74 -32.53
C VAL A 224 -12.60 8.21 -32.96
N HIS A 225 -12.86 8.47 -34.24
CA HIS A 225 -13.08 9.81 -34.75
C HIS A 225 -14.32 10.47 -34.11
N GLU A 226 -15.43 9.73 -33.95
CA GLU A 226 -16.61 10.23 -33.26
C GLU A 226 -16.38 10.46 -31.75
N ILE A 227 -15.57 9.62 -31.08
CA ILE A 227 -15.16 9.83 -29.68
C ILE A 227 -14.43 11.18 -29.55
N ASN A 228 -13.44 11.42 -30.40
CA ASN A 228 -12.64 12.65 -30.37
C ASN A 228 -13.47 13.90 -30.69
N ASN A 229 -14.46 13.79 -31.58
CA ASN A 229 -15.33 14.91 -31.94
C ASN A 229 -16.40 15.24 -30.90
N ARG A 230 -16.77 14.26 -30.06
CA ARG A 230 -17.85 14.41 -29.06
C ARG A 230 -17.35 14.64 -27.64
N GLN A 231 -16.03 14.60 -27.40
CA GLN A 231 -15.47 15.05 -26.13
C GLN A 231 -15.79 16.54 -25.93
N PRO A 232 -16.54 16.93 -24.88
CA PRO A 232 -16.88 18.32 -24.65
C PRO A 232 -15.64 19.07 -24.14
N ALA A 233 -15.28 20.16 -24.82
CA ALA A 233 -14.56 21.25 -24.19
C ALA A 233 -15.45 21.87 -23.08
N PRO A 234 -14.89 22.32 -21.94
CA PRO A 234 -15.67 22.96 -20.88
C PRO A 234 -16.39 24.20 -21.44
N GLU A 235 -17.70 24.21 -21.20
CA GLU A 235 -18.65 25.23 -21.63
C GLU A 235 -18.16 26.64 -21.31
N HIS A 236 -18.19 27.59 -22.27
CA HIS A 236 -18.55 29.00 -22.05
C HIS A 236 -19.11 29.61 -23.37
N GLN A 237 -20.45 29.72 -23.38
CA GLN A 237 -21.33 30.75 -23.98
C GLN A 237 -21.10 31.30 -25.41
N ALA A 238 -22.02 30.88 -26.30
CA ALA A 238 -22.83 31.64 -27.26
C ALA A 238 -22.33 32.97 -27.88
N GLN A 239 -22.21 33.00 -29.22
CA GLN A 239 -22.96 33.93 -30.10
C GLN A 239 -22.85 33.54 -31.60
N GLN A 240 -23.92 33.90 -32.33
CA GLN A 240 -24.28 33.65 -33.74
C GLN A 240 -23.20 34.10 -34.75
N VAL A 241 -23.08 33.57 -35.98
CA VAL A 241 -23.87 33.88 -37.19
C VAL A 241 -23.50 32.88 -38.32
N GLU A 242 -24.48 32.56 -39.18
CA GLU A 242 -24.37 31.76 -40.42
C GLU A 242 -23.39 32.36 -41.46
N GLU A 243 -22.44 31.56 -41.98
CA GLU A 243 -21.89 31.61 -43.35
C GLU A 243 -20.99 30.36 -43.64
N PRO A 244 -20.73 30.00 -44.91
CA PRO A 244 -20.57 28.60 -45.33
C PRO A 244 -19.27 27.93 -44.88
N MET A 245 -19.41 26.64 -44.54
CA MET A 245 -18.39 25.73 -44.03
C MET A 245 -17.12 25.70 -44.89
N GLN A 246 -16.06 26.30 -44.37
CA GLN A 246 -14.69 25.82 -44.60
C GLN A 246 -14.42 24.64 -43.65
N PRO A 247 -13.59 23.66 -44.05
CA PRO A 247 -13.15 22.59 -43.15
C PRO A 247 -12.53 23.20 -41.88
N PRO A 248 -12.66 22.54 -40.71
CA PRO A 248 -12.30 23.13 -39.43
C PRO A 248 -10.84 23.60 -39.49
N GLN A 249 -10.65 24.92 -39.56
CA GLN A 249 -9.32 25.50 -39.58
C GLN A 249 -8.73 25.26 -38.20
N ARG A 250 -7.73 24.37 -38.13
CA ARG A 250 -6.88 24.26 -36.94
C ARG A 250 -6.31 25.65 -36.68
N ARG A 251 -6.42 26.13 -35.44
CA ARG A 251 -5.99 27.48 -35.08
C ARG A 251 -4.48 27.62 -35.29
N GLU A 252 -4.06 28.60 -36.09
CA GLU A 252 -2.64 28.94 -36.26
C GLU A 252 -2.09 29.54 -34.96
N LEU A 253 -1.02 28.94 -34.44
CA LEU A 253 -0.30 29.48 -33.29
C LEU A 253 0.77 30.47 -33.75
N PHE A 254 1.53 30.12 -34.79
CA PHE A 254 2.48 31.02 -35.43
C PHE A 254 2.87 30.54 -36.82
N SER A 255 3.46 31.46 -37.57
CA SER A 255 4.14 31.21 -38.83
C SER A 255 5.60 31.70 -38.78
N GLU A 256 6.50 30.89 -39.31
CA GLU A 256 7.93 31.20 -39.40
C GLU A 256 8.36 31.25 -40.87
N PRO A 257 8.89 32.39 -41.36
CA PRO A 257 9.40 32.49 -42.72
C PRO A 257 10.77 31.81 -42.82
N LEU A 258 10.86 30.81 -43.70
CA LEU A 258 12.08 30.05 -43.97
C LEU A 258 12.49 30.20 -45.44
N THR A 259 13.75 29.87 -45.73
CA THR A 259 14.24 29.80 -47.10
C THR A 259 14.56 28.34 -47.43
N LEU A 260 13.79 27.73 -48.33
CA LEU A 260 14.02 26.40 -48.85
C LEU A 260 14.50 26.51 -50.29
N ASN A 261 15.69 25.99 -50.61
CA ASN A 261 16.24 26.01 -51.98
C ASN A 261 16.24 27.41 -52.64
N ASN A 262 16.62 28.45 -51.89
CA ASN A 262 16.56 29.87 -52.29
C ASN A 262 15.15 30.40 -52.61
N GLN A 263 14.09 29.70 -52.22
CA GLN A 263 12.72 30.18 -52.30
C GLN A 263 12.18 30.50 -50.89
N PRO A 264 11.48 31.63 -50.72
CA PRO A 264 10.81 31.94 -49.47
C PRO A 264 9.62 30.99 -49.28
N ALA A 265 9.57 30.33 -48.13
CA ALA A 265 8.50 29.42 -47.73
C ALA A 265 8.06 29.78 -46.30
N VAL A 266 6.79 29.59 -45.97
CA VAL A 266 6.28 29.88 -44.63
C VAL A 266 5.88 28.58 -43.95
N MET A 267 6.46 28.32 -42.80
CA MET A 267 6.10 27.17 -41.98
C MET A 267 5.05 27.60 -40.96
N VAL A 268 3.85 27.01 -41.04
CA VAL A 268 2.72 27.34 -40.16
C VAL A 268 2.57 26.23 -39.12
N HIS A 269 2.56 26.58 -37.84
CA HIS A 269 2.28 25.66 -36.73
C HIS A 269 0.85 25.85 -36.23
N TYR A 270 0.12 24.75 -36.06
CA TYR A 270 -1.25 24.79 -35.56
C TYR A 270 -1.35 24.21 -34.15
N GLU A 271 -2.33 24.70 -33.40
CA GLU A 271 -2.67 24.20 -32.08
C GLU A 271 -2.92 22.68 -32.11
N GLY A 272 -2.31 21.97 -31.15
CA GLY A 272 -2.38 20.51 -31.03
C GLY A 272 -1.54 19.71 -32.03
N SER A 273 -0.82 20.36 -32.96
CA SER A 273 0.13 19.66 -33.84
C SER A 273 1.46 19.47 -33.13
N THR A 274 2.16 18.37 -33.38
CA THR A 274 3.55 18.22 -32.89
C THR A 274 4.53 18.99 -33.77
N ALA A 275 5.72 19.30 -33.23
CA ALA A 275 6.80 19.91 -34.01
C ALA A 275 7.20 19.05 -35.22
N ARG A 276 7.20 17.72 -35.03
CA ARG A 276 7.46 16.75 -36.09
C ARG A 276 6.39 16.79 -37.19
N GLU A 277 5.11 16.78 -36.82
CA GLU A 277 4.01 16.86 -37.79
C GLU A 277 4.05 18.17 -38.59
N THR A 278 4.40 19.27 -37.94
CA THR A 278 4.53 20.58 -38.57
C THR A 278 5.67 20.59 -39.59
N ALA A 279 6.83 20.05 -39.22
CA ALA A 279 7.97 19.92 -40.12
C ALA A 279 7.67 19.01 -41.32
N VAL A 280 7.02 17.86 -41.10
CA VAL A 280 6.62 16.93 -42.17
C VAL A 280 5.63 17.60 -43.13
N ARG A 281 4.60 18.29 -42.59
CA ARG A 281 3.64 19.03 -43.41
C ARG A 281 4.34 20.09 -44.25
N PHE A 282 5.18 20.92 -43.64
CA PHE A 282 5.91 21.97 -44.33
C PHE A 282 6.80 21.42 -45.46
N LEU A 283 7.53 20.33 -45.23
CA LEU A 283 8.32 19.68 -46.27
C LEU A 283 7.44 19.15 -47.41
N SER A 284 6.31 18.52 -47.09
CA SER A 284 5.36 17.99 -48.09
C SER A 284 4.70 19.10 -48.93
N GLU A 285 4.34 20.23 -48.32
CA GLU A 285 3.72 21.38 -48.99
C GLU A 285 4.70 22.09 -49.94
N ASN A 286 6.00 21.99 -49.66
CA ASN A 286 7.07 22.52 -50.51
C ASN A 286 7.62 21.46 -51.49
N GLY A 287 6.94 20.33 -51.64
CA GLY A 287 7.28 19.28 -52.61
C GLY A 287 8.53 18.47 -52.27
N ILE A 288 9.02 18.55 -51.04
CA ILE A 288 10.17 17.77 -50.57
C ILE A 288 9.65 16.43 -50.08
N THR A 289 9.80 15.41 -50.92
CA THR A 289 9.33 14.03 -50.68
C THR A 289 10.48 13.01 -50.66
N ASP A 290 11.72 13.48 -50.84
CA ASP A 290 12.91 12.65 -50.82
C ASP A 290 13.35 12.33 -49.39
N ASP A 291 13.37 11.04 -49.04
CA ASP A 291 13.62 10.57 -47.66
C ASP A 291 14.98 11.05 -47.11
N ALA A 292 16.03 11.08 -47.94
CA ALA A 292 17.35 11.53 -47.51
C ALA A 292 17.38 13.04 -47.19
N THR A 293 16.67 13.83 -47.99
CA THR A 293 16.51 15.27 -47.75
C THR A 293 15.65 15.53 -46.51
N ILE A 294 14.55 14.78 -46.35
CA ILE A 294 13.67 14.86 -45.17
C ILE A 294 14.48 14.54 -43.90
N GLU A 295 15.19 13.41 -43.84
CA GLU A 295 15.98 13.04 -42.66
C GLU A 295 17.03 14.09 -42.28
N SER A 296 17.63 14.76 -43.28
CA SER A 296 18.63 15.80 -43.05
C SER A 296 18.03 17.11 -42.50
N MET A 297 16.82 17.48 -42.93
CA MET A 297 16.19 18.77 -42.59
C MET A 297 15.28 18.70 -41.37
N MET A 298 14.75 17.51 -41.06
CA MET A 298 13.80 17.29 -39.97
C MET A 298 14.31 17.77 -38.60
N PRO A 299 15.55 17.45 -38.16
CA PRO A 299 16.04 17.93 -36.86
C PRO A 299 16.10 19.45 -36.75
N GLN A 300 16.44 20.13 -37.85
CA GLN A 300 16.53 21.60 -37.90
C GLN A 300 15.15 22.23 -37.82
N LEU A 301 14.18 21.71 -38.59
CA LEU A 301 12.81 22.23 -38.59
C LEU A 301 12.11 22.00 -37.25
N ILE A 302 12.31 20.83 -36.63
CA ILE A 302 11.80 20.56 -35.28
C ILE A 302 12.39 21.56 -34.28
N GLY A 303 13.71 21.77 -34.29
CA GLY A 303 14.36 22.72 -33.39
C GLY A 303 13.87 24.17 -33.55
N ILE A 304 13.50 24.58 -34.77
CA ILE A 304 12.89 25.89 -35.03
C ILE A 304 11.49 25.97 -34.40
N VAL A 305 10.66 24.94 -34.58
CA VAL A 305 9.30 24.91 -34.01
C VAL A 305 9.37 24.89 -32.48
N ASP A 306 10.21 24.06 -31.89
CA ASP A 306 10.37 23.96 -30.43
C ASP A 306 10.89 25.26 -29.84
N GLY A 307 11.90 25.88 -30.46
CA GLY A 307 12.42 27.17 -30.04
C GLY A 307 11.38 28.28 -30.13
N ARG A 308 10.52 28.26 -31.16
CA ARG A 308 9.45 29.25 -31.33
C ARG A 308 8.28 29.02 -30.37
N MET A 309 7.96 27.77 -30.07
CA MET A 309 7.00 27.41 -29.02
C MET A 309 7.48 27.85 -27.64
N ALA A 310 8.76 27.62 -27.31
CA ALA A 310 9.36 28.12 -26.07
C ALA A 310 9.32 29.66 -26.01
N ALA A 311 9.65 30.35 -27.10
CA ALA A 311 9.55 31.80 -27.16
C ALA A 311 8.11 32.32 -27.04
N LEU A 312 7.11 31.60 -27.57
CA LEU A 312 5.70 31.94 -27.39
C LEU A 312 5.24 31.73 -25.95
N LEU A 313 5.67 30.65 -25.30
CA LEU A 313 5.42 30.40 -23.88
C LEU A 313 6.04 31.50 -23.00
N GLU A 314 7.27 31.91 -23.30
CA GLU A 314 7.92 33.04 -22.64
C GLU A 314 7.22 34.37 -22.95
N GLN A 315 6.79 34.58 -24.18
CA GLN A 315 6.08 35.79 -24.59
C GLN A 315 4.68 35.85 -23.98
N GLU A 316 3.98 34.73 -23.82
CA GLU A 316 2.69 34.64 -23.14
C GLU A 316 2.86 34.87 -21.63
N ALA A 317 3.94 34.36 -21.03
CA ALA A 317 4.33 34.68 -19.66
C ALA A 317 4.65 36.19 -19.48
N GLN A 318 5.15 36.86 -20.51
CA GLN A 318 5.50 38.29 -20.48
C GLN A 318 4.38 39.23 -20.96
N ALA A 319 3.46 38.78 -21.81
CA ALA A 319 2.39 39.55 -22.45
C ALA A 319 1.05 39.48 -21.70
N ALA A 320 0.99 38.75 -20.58
CA ALA A 320 -0.08 38.94 -19.61
C ALA A 320 -0.17 40.44 -19.28
N PRO A 321 -1.32 41.10 -19.48
CA PRO A 321 -1.43 42.53 -19.23
C PRO A 321 -1.03 42.80 -17.79
N ALA A 322 -0.21 43.84 -17.58
CA ALA A 322 0.27 44.33 -16.27
C ALA A 322 -0.87 44.76 -15.30
N GLN A 323 -2.13 44.50 -15.64
CA GLN A 323 -3.29 44.59 -14.76
C GLN A 323 -3.69 43.23 -14.13
N ASN A 324 -3.19 42.10 -14.64
CA ASN A 324 -3.43 40.77 -14.12
C ASN A 324 -2.23 40.13 -13.43
N GLN A 325 -1.03 40.74 -13.42
CA GLN A 325 0.08 40.23 -12.60
C GLN A 325 -0.13 40.50 -11.10
N ALA A 326 -0.77 41.61 -10.72
CA ALA A 326 -1.20 41.79 -9.33
C ALA A 326 -2.32 40.81 -8.92
N ALA A 327 -3.19 40.43 -9.85
CA ALA A 327 -4.26 39.47 -9.59
C ALA A 327 -3.79 38.01 -9.68
N ALA A 328 -2.84 37.66 -10.54
CA ALA A 328 -2.30 36.30 -10.67
C ALA A 328 -1.21 36.00 -9.62
N GLU A 329 -0.41 36.98 -9.21
CA GLU A 329 0.35 36.86 -7.96
C GLU A 329 -0.58 36.84 -6.77
N GLN A 330 -1.72 37.57 -6.77
CA GLN A 330 -2.73 37.36 -5.72
C GLN A 330 -3.43 36.00 -5.81
N TYR A 331 -3.68 35.41 -6.99
CA TYR A 331 -4.32 34.10 -7.09
C TYR A 331 -3.34 32.94 -6.84
N GLN A 332 -2.04 33.09 -7.15
CA GLN A 332 -1.00 32.13 -6.73
C GLN A 332 -0.54 32.37 -5.28
N GLN A 333 -0.68 33.57 -4.71
CA GLN A 333 -0.52 33.81 -3.26
C GLN A 333 -1.78 33.46 -2.46
N GLN A 334 -2.96 33.37 -3.08
CA GLN A 334 -4.22 32.96 -2.43
C GLN A 334 -4.56 31.48 -2.61
N ARG A 335 -4.00 30.79 -3.61
CA ARG A 335 -4.04 29.33 -3.62
C ARG A 335 -3.09 28.85 -2.54
N GLN A 336 -3.63 28.50 -1.38
CA GLN A 336 -2.86 27.78 -0.39
C GLN A 336 -2.40 26.46 -1.04
N PRO A 337 -1.11 26.11 -0.97
CA PRO A 337 -0.65 24.83 -1.46
C PRO A 337 -1.41 23.74 -0.72
N LEU A 338 -2.03 22.85 -1.48
CA LEU A 338 -2.76 21.71 -0.95
C LEU A 338 -1.79 20.75 -0.23
N VAL A 339 -0.57 20.64 -0.76
CA VAL A 339 0.56 19.95 -0.12
C VAL A 339 1.83 20.78 -0.30
N THR A 340 2.60 20.93 0.78
CA THR A 340 3.99 21.39 0.72
C THR A 340 4.90 20.30 1.26
N VAL A 341 5.85 19.86 0.45
CA VAL A 341 6.86 18.86 0.84
C VAL A 341 8.23 19.52 0.89
N PRO A 342 8.92 19.55 2.05
CA PRO A 342 10.30 20.01 2.11
C PRO A 342 11.23 18.94 1.53
N ILE A 343 12.03 19.31 0.53
CA ILE A 343 12.99 18.45 -0.16
C ILE A 343 14.40 18.93 0.15
N SER A 344 15.24 18.04 0.69
CA SER A 344 16.67 18.30 0.87
C SER A 344 17.41 18.06 -0.44
N LEU A 345 18.09 19.09 -0.96
CA LEU A 345 18.88 19.02 -2.19
C LEU A 345 20.34 18.65 -1.89
N ASP A 346 20.88 19.07 -0.74
CA ASP A 346 22.17 18.67 -0.18
C ASP A 346 22.24 18.97 1.34
N GLU A 347 23.41 18.82 1.96
CA GLU A 347 23.67 19.05 3.39
C GLU A 347 23.31 20.48 3.88
N GLN A 348 23.15 21.46 2.98
CA GLN A 348 22.92 22.86 3.33
C GLN A 348 21.75 23.52 2.58
N ARG A 349 21.15 22.85 1.58
CA ARG A 349 20.08 23.40 0.75
C ARG A 349 18.81 22.55 0.86
N GLN A 350 17.73 23.20 1.27
CA GLN A 350 16.37 22.67 1.24
C GLN A 350 15.48 23.53 0.34
N ALA A 351 14.56 22.91 -0.37
CA ALA A 351 13.57 23.57 -1.20
C ALA A 351 12.18 22.96 -0.99
N ASN A 352 11.15 23.79 -1.03
CA ASN A 352 9.78 23.34 -0.83
C ASN A 352 9.12 23.02 -2.17
N LEU A 353 8.68 21.77 -2.34
CA LEU A 353 7.82 21.33 -3.42
C LEU A 353 6.37 21.65 -3.04
N ASN A 354 5.76 22.60 -3.73
CA ASN A 354 4.39 23.02 -3.49
C ASN A 354 3.47 22.45 -4.57
N TYR A 355 2.42 21.74 -4.15
CA TYR A 355 1.38 21.22 -5.01
C TYR A 355 0.07 21.95 -4.76
N PHE A 356 -0.62 22.28 -5.84
CA PHE A 356 -1.90 22.97 -5.82
C PHE A 356 -2.99 22.04 -6.33
N GLU A 357 -4.20 22.18 -5.77
CA GLU A 357 -5.34 21.37 -6.18
C GLU A 357 -5.64 21.55 -7.68
N GLY A 358 -5.74 20.42 -8.39
CA GLY A 358 -6.00 20.39 -9.84
C GLY A 358 -4.75 20.48 -10.71
N ASP A 359 -3.56 20.70 -10.15
CA ASP A 359 -2.32 20.62 -10.92
C ASP A 359 -1.98 19.15 -11.23
N GLU A 360 -1.33 18.91 -12.37
CA GLU A 360 -0.74 17.61 -12.68
C GLU A 360 0.51 17.38 -11.81
N VAL A 361 0.58 16.23 -11.15
CA VAL A 361 1.62 15.92 -10.16
C VAL A 361 3.00 15.89 -10.85
N GLU A 362 3.10 15.21 -11.98
CA GLU A 362 4.34 15.03 -12.73
C GLU A 362 4.85 16.37 -13.26
N ALA A 363 3.97 17.18 -13.85
CA ALA A 363 4.33 18.52 -14.32
C ALA A 363 4.75 19.45 -13.17
N THR A 364 4.17 19.29 -11.97
CA THR A 364 4.55 20.07 -10.78
C THR A 364 5.96 19.70 -10.30
N VAL A 365 6.26 18.41 -10.24
CA VAL A 365 7.59 17.90 -9.87
C VAL A 365 8.64 18.26 -10.91
N GLN A 366 8.34 18.16 -12.20
CA GLN A 366 9.24 18.57 -13.27
C GLN A 366 9.56 20.07 -13.18
N ARG A 367 8.54 20.93 -13.02
CA ARG A 367 8.73 22.38 -12.82
C ARG A 367 9.58 22.67 -11.59
N PHE A 368 9.35 21.97 -10.49
CA PHE A 368 10.17 22.09 -9.27
C PHE A 368 11.63 21.71 -9.53
N LEU A 369 11.89 20.55 -10.14
CA LEU A 369 13.24 20.07 -10.43
C LEU A 369 14.00 20.99 -11.38
N VAL A 370 13.33 21.53 -12.41
CA VAL A 370 13.92 22.56 -13.27
C VAL A 370 14.20 23.84 -12.47
N GLY A 371 13.26 24.28 -11.62
CA GLY A 371 13.39 25.49 -10.80
C GLY A 371 14.52 25.44 -9.76
N VAL A 372 14.85 24.24 -9.24
CA VAL A 372 16.01 24.04 -8.34
C VAL A 372 17.31 23.73 -9.08
N GLY A 373 17.31 23.75 -10.41
CA GLY A 373 18.49 23.54 -11.25
C GLY A 373 18.87 22.08 -11.50
N LEU A 374 17.96 21.13 -11.25
CA LEU A 374 18.14 19.70 -11.49
C LEU A 374 17.55 19.21 -12.83
N GLY A 375 17.04 20.12 -13.66
CA GLY A 375 16.41 19.82 -14.95
C GLY A 375 17.30 19.09 -15.96
N GLU A 376 18.61 19.33 -15.92
CA GLU A 376 19.59 18.71 -16.82
C GLU A 376 20.37 17.56 -16.18
N SER A 377 19.99 17.14 -14.96
CA SER A 377 20.71 16.07 -14.25
C SER A 377 20.47 14.70 -14.88
N GLU A 378 21.49 13.84 -14.91
CA GLU A 378 21.36 12.45 -15.42
C GLU A 378 20.32 11.63 -14.65
N GLY A 379 20.00 12.04 -13.42
CA GLY A 379 18.95 11.47 -12.58
C GLY A 379 17.57 12.13 -12.70
N PHE A 380 17.37 13.10 -13.61
CA PHE A 380 16.13 13.90 -13.69
C PHE A 380 14.87 13.04 -13.75
N ASN A 381 14.82 12.05 -14.66
CA ASN A 381 13.66 11.17 -14.80
C ASN A 381 13.41 10.33 -13.54
N ASN A 382 14.46 9.83 -12.89
CA ASN A 382 14.33 9.05 -11.67
C ASN A 382 13.83 9.92 -10.50
N ASN A 383 14.32 11.17 -10.41
CA ASN A 383 13.86 12.13 -9.41
C ASN A 383 12.41 12.54 -9.65
N VAL A 384 11.98 12.68 -10.91
CA VAL A 384 10.57 12.94 -11.26
C VAL A 384 9.69 11.79 -10.76
N VAL A 385 10.07 10.54 -11.00
CA VAL A 385 9.30 9.37 -10.56
C VAL A 385 9.25 9.27 -9.03
N GLN A 386 10.37 9.47 -8.34
CA GLN A 386 10.42 9.37 -6.88
C GLN A 386 9.62 10.48 -6.19
N LEU A 387 9.78 11.73 -6.64
CA LEU A 387 9.09 12.88 -6.05
C LEU A 387 7.60 12.89 -6.42
N SER A 388 7.21 12.40 -7.61
CA SER A 388 5.80 12.25 -7.96
C SER A 388 5.11 11.17 -7.12
N ALA A 389 5.78 10.05 -6.85
CA ALA A 389 5.27 9.02 -5.94
C ALA A 389 5.04 9.58 -4.52
N LEU A 390 6.04 10.28 -3.98
CA LEU A 390 5.93 10.94 -2.67
C LEU A 390 4.78 11.96 -2.66
N LEU A 391 4.67 12.79 -3.70
CA LEU A 391 3.65 13.82 -3.75
C LEU A 391 2.24 13.22 -3.88
N ARG A 392 2.05 12.14 -4.66
CA ARG A 392 0.78 11.39 -4.75
C ARG A 392 0.39 10.77 -3.41
N GLU A 393 1.34 10.19 -2.68
CA GLU A 393 1.11 9.64 -1.34
C GLU A 393 0.60 10.76 -0.39
N ARG A 394 1.23 11.93 -0.44
CA ARG A 394 0.81 13.08 0.39
C ARG A 394 -0.56 13.63 0.00
N ILE A 395 -0.90 13.65 -1.29
CA ILE A 395 -2.23 14.06 -1.76
C ILE A 395 -3.30 13.04 -1.33
N ALA A 396 -3.01 11.74 -1.42
CA ALA A 396 -3.91 10.68 -1.00
C ALA A 396 -4.17 10.66 0.52
N ALA A 397 -3.25 11.22 1.32
CA ALA A 397 -3.42 11.36 2.77
C ALA A 397 -4.33 12.53 3.20
N ILE A 398 -4.72 13.43 2.28
CA ILE A 398 -5.51 14.65 2.59
C ILE A 398 -6.97 14.37 2.96
N PRO A 399 -7.71 13.49 2.25
CA PRO A 399 -9.11 13.19 2.61
C PRO A 399 -9.23 12.64 4.03
N GLN A 400 -8.21 11.92 4.53
CA GLN A 400 -8.17 11.41 5.92
C GLN A 400 -7.89 12.50 6.96
N GLN A 401 -7.43 13.70 6.56
CA GLN A 401 -7.21 14.84 7.45
C GLN A 401 -8.38 15.83 7.47
N GLN A 402 -9.31 15.78 6.50
CA GLN A 402 -10.41 16.74 6.38
C GLN A 402 -11.64 16.44 7.26
N GLU A 403 -11.79 15.23 7.80
CA GLU A 403 -12.91 14.87 8.71
C GLU A 403 -12.71 15.31 10.18
N THR A 404 -11.58 15.93 10.53
CA THR A 404 -11.35 16.54 11.85
C THR A 404 -10.91 17.99 11.72
N ARG A 405 -11.87 18.90 11.54
CA ARG A 405 -11.67 20.36 11.70
C ARG A 405 -12.65 20.94 12.74
N PRO A 406 -12.16 21.38 13.90
CA PRO A 406 -12.69 22.55 14.60
C PRO A 406 -11.87 23.80 14.24
N GLN A 407 -12.54 24.95 14.24
CA GLN A 407 -12.04 26.25 13.82
C GLN A 407 -10.89 26.80 14.68
N GLU A 408 -10.11 27.66 14.01
CA GLU A 408 -8.89 28.36 14.38
C GLU A 408 -8.81 28.91 15.82
N THR A 409 -7.64 28.75 16.44
CA THR A 409 -6.88 29.89 16.95
C THR A 409 -5.38 29.58 16.94
N THR A 410 -4.63 30.57 16.48
CA THR A 410 -3.18 30.67 16.36
C THR A 410 -2.42 30.34 17.64
N GLU A 411 -1.57 29.30 17.62
CA GLU A 411 -0.18 29.32 18.11
C GLU A 411 0.49 27.97 17.83
N SER A 412 1.70 28.04 17.28
CA SER A 412 2.70 26.99 17.00
C SER A 412 2.43 25.60 17.60
N ALA A 413 2.12 24.62 16.73
CA ALA A 413 2.12 23.19 17.10
C ALA A 413 2.78 22.35 16.00
N GLN A 414 3.71 21.50 16.44
CA GLN A 414 4.35 20.45 15.66
C GLN A 414 3.31 19.51 15.01
N PRO A 415 3.61 18.88 13.86
CA PRO A 415 2.71 17.90 13.27
C PRO A 415 2.54 16.73 14.25
N THR A 416 1.33 16.53 14.77
CA THR A 416 0.97 15.30 15.50
C THR A 416 1.06 14.15 14.52
N ARG A 417 2.19 13.44 14.56
CA ARG A 417 2.36 12.14 13.92
C ARG A 417 1.25 11.20 14.41
N PRO A 418 0.71 10.33 13.53
CA PRO A 418 -0.09 9.21 14.00
C PRO A 418 0.70 8.43 15.05
N GLU A 419 0.02 7.88 16.05
CA GLU A 419 0.67 7.02 17.04
C GLU A 419 0.98 5.68 16.37
N PRO A 420 2.22 5.18 16.45
CA PRO A 420 2.55 3.87 15.90
C PRO A 420 1.77 2.80 16.65
N LEU A 421 1.26 1.80 15.92
CA LEU A 421 0.69 0.59 16.53
C LEU A 421 1.70 0.01 17.51
N PHE A 422 2.96 -0.13 17.11
CA PHE A 422 4.07 -0.50 17.99
C PHE A 422 5.39 0.00 17.42
N SER A 423 6.41 -0.01 18.27
CA SER A 423 7.79 0.32 17.88
C SER A 423 8.72 -0.82 18.25
N ILE A 424 9.55 -1.25 17.30
CA ILE A 424 10.59 -2.27 17.51
C ILE A 424 11.94 -1.56 17.69
N PRO A 425 12.62 -1.69 18.83
CA PRO A 425 13.97 -1.18 19.00
C PRO A 425 14.97 -2.08 18.25
N VAL A 426 15.66 -1.54 17.26
CA VAL A 426 16.68 -2.20 16.45
C VAL A 426 18.04 -1.62 16.78
N THR A 427 18.97 -2.46 17.24
CA THR A 427 20.32 -2.02 17.55
C THR A 427 21.23 -2.20 16.34
N LEU A 428 21.75 -1.10 15.80
CA LEU A 428 22.71 -1.11 14.70
C LEU A 428 23.99 -0.43 15.18
N SER A 429 25.10 -1.17 15.17
CA SER A 429 26.43 -0.67 15.56
C SER A 429 26.49 0.02 16.93
N GLY A 430 25.67 -0.42 17.88
CA GLY A 430 25.61 0.12 19.24
C GLY A 430 24.62 1.28 19.45
N ASN A 431 23.98 1.78 18.40
CA ASN A 431 22.90 2.76 18.48
C ASN A 431 21.54 2.06 18.36
N VAL A 432 20.56 2.51 19.15
CA VAL A 432 19.18 1.98 19.11
C VAL A 432 18.33 2.88 18.22
N TYR A 433 17.73 2.29 17.20
CA TYR A 433 16.79 2.93 16.28
C TYR A 433 15.42 2.28 16.43
N ASN A 434 14.37 3.08 16.53
CA ASN A 434 13.01 2.55 16.63
C ASN A 434 12.38 2.42 15.24
N LEU A 435 12.00 1.21 14.87
CA LEU A 435 11.12 0.96 13.72
C LEU A 435 9.68 1.16 14.17
N GLU A 436 9.04 2.20 13.69
CA GLU A 436 7.64 2.53 13.96
C GLU A 436 6.74 1.82 12.93
N TYR A 437 5.78 1.02 13.39
CA TYR A 437 4.82 0.34 12.54
C TYR A 437 3.42 0.94 12.73
N PHE A 438 2.73 1.28 11.64
CA PHE A 438 1.40 1.90 11.66
C PHE A 438 0.33 0.97 11.08
N GLU A 439 -0.93 1.23 11.42
CA GLU A 439 -2.06 0.41 10.97
C GLU A 439 -2.21 0.44 9.45
N GLY A 440 -2.45 -0.74 8.85
CA GLY A 440 -2.61 -0.89 7.40
C GLY A 440 -1.31 -0.85 6.58
N GLN A 441 -0.15 -0.67 7.21
CA GLN A 441 1.13 -0.74 6.50
C GLN A 441 1.49 -2.18 6.10
N GLU A 442 2.28 -2.33 5.03
CA GLU A 442 2.77 -3.64 4.60
C GLU A 442 4.11 -3.96 5.30
N PRO A 443 4.21 -5.09 6.03
CA PRO A 443 5.40 -5.44 6.82
C PRO A 443 6.72 -5.45 6.05
N HIS A 444 6.75 -5.96 4.81
CA HIS A 444 7.97 -6.00 4.01
C HIS A 444 8.44 -4.62 3.59
N TYR A 445 7.51 -3.72 3.25
CA TYR A 445 7.76 -2.34 2.90
C TYR A 445 8.35 -1.56 4.09
N VAL A 446 7.77 -1.69 5.28
CA VAL A 446 8.26 -1.00 6.49
C VAL A 446 9.65 -1.50 6.86
N ALA A 447 9.87 -2.83 6.87
CA ALA A 447 11.18 -3.41 7.16
C ALA A 447 12.24 -3.02 6.12
N ASN A 448 11.89 -3.02 4.83
CA ASN A 448 12.81 -2.62 3.76
C ASN A 448 13.18 -1.14 3.86
N SER A 449 12.18 -0.27 4.01
CA SER A 449 12.40 1.18 4.13
C SER A 449 13.29 1.49 5.32
N PHE A 450 13.06 0.84 6.46
CA PHE A 450 13.89 0.99 7.64
C PHE A 450 15.32 0.48 7.42
N CYS A 451 15.50 -0.74 6.88
CA CYS A 451 16.86 -1.27 6.64
C CYS A 451 17.61 -0.39 5.63
N VAL A 452 16.97 0.11 4.57
CA VAL A 452 17.61 1.00 3.56
C VAL A 452 17.95 2.38 4.15
N GLU A 453 17.01 3.01 4.86
CA GLU A 453 17.23 4.33 5.47
C GLU A 453 18.35 4.29 6.52
N LYS A 454 18.31 3.31 7.42
CA LYS A 454 19.30 3.19 8.50
C LYS A 454 20.63 2.63 8.01
N HIS A 455 20.63 1.81 6.95
CA HIS A 455 21.86 1.39 6.27
C HIS A 455 22.65 2.58 5.75
N GLU A 456 21.97 3.54 5.09
CA GLU A 456 22.66 4.69 4.53
C GLU A 456 23.27 5.59 5.63
N ILE A 457 22.61 5.68 6.79
CA ILE A 457 23.12 6.36 7.97
C ILE A 457 24.35 5.63 8.54
N VAL A 458 24.29 4.31 8.71
CA VAL A 458 25.43 3.52 9.25
C VAL A 458 26.62 3.54 8.30
N ARG A 459 26.38 3.48 6.98
CA ARG A 459 27.43 3.64 5.95
C ARG A 459 28.11 5.01 6.07
N ALA A 460 27.31 6.08 6.18
CA ALA A 460 27.83 7.45 6.26
C ALA A 460 28.58 7.73 7.57
N GLU A 461 28.11 7.21 8.70
CA GLU A 461 28.65 7.52 10.03
C GLU A 461 29.81 6.61 10.46
N LEU A 462 29.79 5.33 10.05
CA LEU A 462 30.73 4.32 10.55
C LEU A 462 31.60 3.71 9.45
N GLY A 463 31.34 4.03 8.18
CA GLY A 463 32.13 3.53 7.05
C GLY A 463 32.08 2.01 6.87
N VAL A 464 31.06 1.35 7.43
CA VAL A 464 30.82 -0.09 7.32
C VAL A 464 29.88 -0.33 6.14
N GLU A 465 30.31 -1.15 5.18
CA GLU A 465 29.47 -1.62 4.09
C GLU A 465 28.78 -2.93 4.51
N PHE A 466 27.45 -2.95 4.46
CA PHE A 466 26.71 -4.22 4.49
C PHE A 466 26.64 -4.75 3.06
N ASP A 467 26.86 -6.05 2.89
CA ASP A 467 26.58 -6.70 1.62
C ASP A 467 25.06 -6.89 1.43
N GLY A 468 24.63 -7.15 0.19
CA GLY A 468 23.21 -7.34 -0.13
C GLY A 468 22.56 -8.48 0.67
N ASP A 469 23.35 -9.48 1.05
CA ASP A 469 22.89 -10.62 1.83
C ASP A 469 22.60 -10.22 3.30
N GLN A 470 23.39 -9.34 3.90
CA GLN A 470 23.16 -8.80 5.24
C GLN A 470 21.95 -7.86 5.29
N LEU A 471 21.72 -7.06 4.23
CA LEU A 471 20.54 -6.21 4.15
C LEU A 471 19.26 -7.04 3.98
N GLN A 472 19.32 -8.11 3.18
CA GLN A 472 18.22 -9.07 3.07
C GLN A 472 17.97 -9.81 4.38
N ALA A 473 19.02 -10.16 5.13
CA ALA A 473 18.88 -10.78 6.44
C ALA A 473 18.25 -9.81 7.47
N CYS A 474 18.66 -8.53 7.48
CA CYS A 474 18.02 -7.46 8.27
C CYS A 474 16.53 -7.39 7.96
N GLN A 475 16.18 -7.31 6.67
CA GLN A 475 14.81 -7.22 6.22
C GLN A 475 13.99 -8.42 6.71
N ASN A 476 14.48 -9.63 6.48
CA ASN A 476 13.77 -10.86 6.86
C ASN A 476 13.51 -10.94 8.36
N VAL A 477 14.49 -10.56 9.20
CA VAL A 477 14.34 -10.56 10.67
C VAL A 477 13.29 -9.53 11.10
N LEU A 478 13.31 -8.32 10.53
CA LEU A 478 12.34 -7.27 10.88
C LEU A 478 10.93 -7.61 10.40
N VAL A 479 10.77 -8.19 9.21
CA VAL A 479 9.48 -8.66 8.72
C VAL A 479 8.89 -9.71 9.65
N GLN A 480 9.67 -10.74 10.02
CA GLN A 480 9.22 -11.78 10.93
C GLN A 480 8.87 -11.20 12.31
N SER A 481 9.63 -10.21 12.78
CA SER A 481 9.33 -9.52 14.05
C SER A 481 8.01 -8.75 14.00
N ILE A 482 7.75 -8.02 12.91
CA ILE A 482 6.48 -7.29 12.69
C ILE A 482 5.31 -8.27 12.64
N LEU A 483 5.42 -9.36 11.88
CA LEU A 483 4.38 -10.36 11.73
C LEU A 483 4.06 -11.07 13.06
N ASN A 484 5.07 -11.43 13.85
CA ASN A 484 4.89 -12.05 15.16
C ASN A 484 4.13 -11.12 16.12
N ILE A 485 4.49 -9.82 16.16
CA ILE A 485 3.81 -8.83 17.02
C ILE A 485 2.35 -8.64 16.60
N LEU A 486 2.07 -8.60 15.29
CA LEU A 486 0.70 -8.51 14.77
C LEU A 486 -0.12 -9.75 15.13
N GLN A 487 0.47 -10.94 15.01
CA GLN A 487 -0.18 -12.20 15.36
C GLN A 487 -0.48 -12.30 16.86
N GLU A 488 0.48 -11.94 17.73
CA GLU A 488 0.29 -11.90 19.18
C GLU A 488 -0.85 -10.96 19.59
N ARG A 489 -0.97 -9.82 18.92
CA ARG A 489 -2.07 -8.88 19.15
C ARG A 489 -3.41 -9.40 18.66
N GLN A 490 -3.45 -10.05 17.50
CA GLN A 490 -4.68 -10.64 16.97
C GLN A 490 -5.19 -11.77 17.88
N GLN A 491 -4.28 -12.60 18.41
CA GLN A 491 -4.61 -13.63 19.40
C GLN A 491 -5.08 -13.04 20.73
N SER A 492 -4.48 -11.93 21.16
CA SER A 492 -4.88 -11.21 22.38
C SER A 492 -6.26 -10.57 22.27
N GLN A 493 -6.67 -10.14 21.07
CA GLN A 493 -8.01 -9.61 20.80
C GLN A 493 -9.08 -10.73 20.71
N ALA A 494 -8.74 -11.88 20.11
CA ALA A 494 -9.64 -13.04 20.04
C ALA A 494 -9.94 -13.65 21.43
N GLY A 495 -8.99 -13.60 22.37
CA GLY A 495 -9.17 -14.07 23.74
C GLY A 495 -10.12 -13.22 24.60
N GLN A 496 -10.40 -11.97 24.22
CA GLN A 496 -11.31 -11.08 24.96
C GLN A 496 -12.77 -11.15 24.47
N GLN A 497 -13.06 -11.81 23.34
CA GLN A 497 -14.43 -11.95 22.82
C GLN A 497 -15.16 -13.23 23.25
N GLN A 498 -14.50 -14.18 23.94
CA GLN A 498 -15.13 -15.43 24.39
C GLN A 498 -15.64 -15.47 25.84
N SER A 499 -15.52 -14.38 26.61
CA SER A 499 -15.98 -14.28 28.01
C SER A 499 -17.19 -13.35 28.19
N GLY A 500 -17.99 -13.16 27.13
CA GLY A 500 -19.13 -12.24 27.10
C GLY A 500 -20.49 -12.83 26.73
N GLU A 501 -20.68 -14.16 26.73
CA GLU A 501 -22.00 -14.71 26.36
C GLU A 501 -22.33 -16.02 27.09
N SER A 502 -22.75 -15.88 28.36
CA SER A 502 -23.52 -16.90 29.08
C SER A 502 -24.14 -16.31 30.34
N THR A 503 -25.34 -15.74 30.24
CA THR A 503 -26.46 -16.11 31.14
C THR A 503 -27.79 -15.60 30.55
N ALA A 504 -28.60 -16.53 30.07
CA ALA A 504 -30.02 -16.33 29.84
C ALA A 504 -30.82 -16.77 31.09
N GLU A 505 -32.02 -16.19 31.20
CA GLU A 505 -33.20 -16.65 31.95
C GLU A 505 -33.37 -16.31 33.45
N SER A 506 -34.25 -15.32 33.71
CA SER A 506 -35.40 -15.54 34.60
C SER A 506 -36.54 -14.51 34.39
N PRO A 507 -37.79 -14.83 34.78
CA PRO A 507 -38.98 -14.50 34.03
C PRO A 507 -39.82 -13.32 34.58
N ALA A 508 -40.75 -12.90 33.73
CA ALA A 508 -41.73 -11.83 33.88
C ALA A 508 -42.61 -11.87 35.14
N GLN A 509 -43.02 -10.67 35.60
CA GLN A 509 -44.40 -10.39 36.03
C GLN A 509 -44.80 -8.91 35.82
N PRO A 510 -46.11 -8.61 35.71
CA PRO A 510 -46.67 -7.41 35.06
C PRO A 510 -47.26 -6.37 36.05
N GLY A 511 -47.36 -5.11 35.64
CA GLY A 511 -48.10 -4.07 36.35
C GLY A 511 -48.42 -2.84 35.50
N ALA A 512 -49.71 -2.63 35.21
CA ALA A 512 -50.34 -1.45 34.58
C ALA A 512 -50.22 -0.18 35.48
N ALA A 513 -50.48 1.08 35.11
CA ALA A 513 -51.29 1.69 34.05
C ALA A 513 -50.94 3.20 33.86
N VAL A 514 -51.03 3.69 32.62
CA VAL A 514 -51.71 4.92 32.11
C VAL A 514 -51.57 6.27 32.86
N HIS A 515 -51.01 7.27 32.16
CA HIS A 515 -51.62 8.61 31.95
C HIS A 515 -51.05 9.30 30.70
N THR A 516 -51.83 10.23 30.15
CA THR A 516 -51.95 10.60 28.73
C THR A 516 -51.48 12.05 28.47
N GLU A 517 -50.68 12.26 27.41
CA GLU A 517 -50.58 13.41 26.45
C GLU A 517 -50.45 14.89 26.93
N PRO A 518 -50.11 15.86 26.06
CA PRO A 518 -49.15 15.88 24.92
C PRO A 518 -48.27 17.14 24.91
N GLU A 519 -47.06 17.11 24.33
CA GLU A 519 -46.45 18.33 23.78
C GLU A 519 -45.42 18.00 22.70
N ALA A 520 -45.55 18.70 21.57
CA ALA A 520 -44.76 18.53 20.36
C ALA A 520 -43.34 19.04 20.55
N GLN A 521 -42.35 18.30 20.04
CA GLN A 521 -41.09 18.87 19.57
C GLN A 521 -40.33 17.94 18.62
N VAL A 522 -39.57 18.62 17.77
CA VAL A 522 -38.88 18.21 16.56
C VAL A 522 -37.44 17.76 16.91
N GLN A 523 -36.83 16.95 16.03
CA GLN A 523 -35.38 16.70 15.83
C GLN A 523 -34.62 15.63 16.64
N ALA A 524 -33.71 14.99 15.87
CA ALA A 524 -32.36 14.50 16.18
C ALA A 524 -32.16 12.98 16.43
N GLU A 525 -31.34 12.42 15.54
CA GLU A 525 -30.66 11.13 15.57
C GLU A 525 -29.68 11.02 16.76
N PRO A 526 -29.31 9.80 17.21
CA PRO A 526 -28.61 9.61 18.48
C PRO A 526 -27.10 9.91 18.38
N GLU A 527 -26.63 10.88 19.16
CA GLU A 527 -25.21 11.12 19.41
C GLU A 527 -24.62 10.02 20.33
N THR A 528 -23.43 9.52 19.96
CA THR A 528 -22.60 8.62 20.76
C THR A 528 -22.09 9.29 22.05
N PRO A 529 -21.97 8.58 23.19
CA PRO A 529 -21.54 9.17 24.45
C PRO A 529 -20.03 9.45 24.46
N VAL A 530 -19.66 10.70 24.69
CA VAL A 530 -18.28 11.14 24.94
C VAL A 530 -17.89 10.72 26.37
N ASP A 531 -16.82 9.93 26.53
CA ASP A 531 -16.30 9.52 27.83
C ASP A 531 -15.74 10.74 28.61
N PRO A 532 -16.27 11.06 29.80
CA PRO A 532 -15.87 12.26 30.56
C PRO A 532 -14.46 12.20 31.17
N ARG A 533 -13.76 11.05 31.11
CA ARG A 533 -12.47 10.85 31.80
C ARG A 533 -11.25 11.40 31.04
N GLY A 534 -11.39 11.69 29.76
CA GLY A 534 -10.30 12.22 28.93
C GLY A 534 -9.27 11.17 28.52
N ILE A 535 -8.12 11.62 28.01
CA ILE A 535 -7.08 10.77 27.40
C ILE A 535 -6.37 9.91 28.48
N LEU A 536 -6.20 8.61 28.21
CA LEU A 536 -5.41 7.70 29.06
C LEU A 536 -3.93 8.11 29.04
N LEU A 537 -3.34 8.34 30.22
CA LEU A 537 -1.93 8.73 30.34
C LEU A 537 -1.02 7.50 30.49
N PHE A 538 -1.38 6.59 31.39
CA PHE A 538 -0.64 5.34 31.62
C PHE A 538 -1.51 4.34 32.39
N THR A 539 -1.07 3.08 32.43
CA THR A 539 -1.63 2.03 33.28
C THR A 539 -0.60 1.64 34.34
N LEU A 540 -0.98 1.74 35.62
CA LEU A 540 -0.16 1.28 36.74
C LEU A 540 -0.47 -0.20 37.02
N ASP A 541 0.54 -1.07 36.92
CA ASP A 541 0.40 -2.48 37.27
C ASP A 541 0.57 -2.66 38.78
N ILE A 542 -0.48 -3.12 39.47
CA ILE A 542 -0.49 -3.31 40.93
C ILE A 542 -0.43 -4.80 41.24
N ASP A 543 0.67 -5.25 41.84
CA ASP A 543 0.82 -6.62 42.31
C ASP A 543 0.01 -6.86 43.58
N MET A 544 -0.84 -7.90 43.55
CA MET A 544 -1.73 -8.27 44.65
C MET A 544 -1.07 -9.24 45.64
N GLY A 545 0.17 -9.67 45.39
CA GLY A 545 0.97 -10.54 46.28
C GLY A 545 0.65 -12.04 46.16
N ASP A 546 -0.32 -12.42 45.32
CA ASP A 546 -0.66 -13.79 44.95
C ASP A 546 -0.09 -14.20 43.56
N GLY A 547 0.76 -13.34 42.98
CA GLY A 547 1.30 -13.50 41.64
C GLY A 547 0.40 -12.95 40.54
N THR A 548 -0.72 -12.30 40.89
CA THR A 548 -1.58 -11.58 39.94
C THR A 548 -1.33 -10.07 40.00
N SER A 549 -1.22 -9.44 38.83
CA SER A 549 -1.10 -7.99 38.70
C SER A 549 -2.35 -7.42 38.05
N ILE A 550 -2.91 -6.38 38.66
CA ILE A 550 -4.13 -5.71 38.19
C ILE A 550 -3.75 -4.33 37.65
N LYS A 551 -4.23 -4.02 36.45
CA LYS A 551 -3.93 -2.76 35.77
C LYS A 551 -4.88 -1.66 36.22
N LEU A 552 -4.33 -0.53 36.65
CA LEU A 552 -5.05 0.69 37.00
C LEU A 552 -4.83 1.77 35.93
N PRO A 553 -5.80 2.01 35.03
CA PRO A 553 -5.70 3.08 34.04
C PRO A 553 -5.88 4.46 34.69
N VAL A 554 -4.99 5.40 34.37
CA VAL A 554 -5.01 6.78 34.86
C VAL A 554 -5.14 7.73 33.66
N HIS A 555 -6.20 8.55 33.64
CA HIS A 555 -6.49 9.50 32.56
C HIS A 555 -6.04 10.93 32.92
N ARG A 556 -6.13 11.86 31.97
CA ARG A 556 -5.64 13.24 32.15
C ARG A 556 -6.41 14.07 33.18
N ASN A 557 -7.72 13.84 33.29
CA ASN A 557 -8.60 14.62 34.17
C ASN A 557 -8.93 13.89 35.48
N ASP A 558 -8.27 12.77 35.70
CA ASP A 558 -8.53 11.84 36.78
C ASP A 558 -7.93 12.35 38.09
N ASN A 559 -8.71 12.30 39.19
CA ASN A 559 -8.21 12.63 40.52
C ASN A 559 -7.52 11.37 41.12
N PRO A 560 -6.19 11.38 41.35
CA PRO A 560 -5.47 10.19 41.80
C PRO A 560 -6.02 9.61 43.11
N GLN A 561 -6.56 10.46 44.00
CA GLN A 561 -7.08 10.01 45.28
C GLN A 561 -8.45 9.33 45.16
N GLU A 562 -9.31 9.79 44.25
CA GLU A 562 -10.60 9.17 43.97
C GLU A 562 -10.42 7.82 43.26
N ILE A 563 -9.39 7.70 42.41
CA ILE A 563 -9.11 6.47 41.67
C ILE A 563 -8.44 5.43 42.53
N ALA A 564 -7.44 5.80 43.34
CA ALA A 564 -6.85 4.89 44.31
C ALA A 564 -7.90 4.35 45.30
N SER A 565 -8.81 5.21 45.78
CA SER A 565 -9.86 4.79 46.71
C SER A 565 -10.93 3.91 46.03
N ALA A 566 -11.36 4.27 44.83
CA ALA A 566 -12.28 3.44 44.04
C ALA A 566 -11.66 2.08 43.67
N PHE A 567 -10.37 2.06 43.34
CA PHE A 567 -9.63 0.83 43.05
C PHE A 567 -9.52 -0.06 44.28
N CYS A 568 -9.14 0.49 45.43
CA CYS A 568 -9.07 -0.27 46.67
C CYS A 568 -10.43 -0.84 47.07
N MET A 569 -11.51 -0.07 46.89
CA MET A 569 -12.87 -0.52 47.18
C MET A 569 -13.33 -1.63 46.21
N ARG A 570 -12.98 -1.51 44.92
CA ARG A 570 -13.36 -2.49 43.88
C ARG A 570 -12.61 -3.82 44.02
N HIS A 571 -11.36 -3.78 44.46
CA HIS A 571 -10.50 -4.96 44.59
C HIS A 571 -10.36 -5.44 46.05
N ASN A 572 -11.18 -4.89 46.96
CA ASN A 572 -11.22 -5.25 48.38
C ASN A 572 -9.84 -5.14 49.08
N LEU A 573 -9.06 -4.13 48.69
CA LEU A 573 -7.79 -3.77 49.32
C LEU A 573 -8.03 -2.84 50.51
N ASP A 574 -7.20 -2.95 51.54
CA ASP A 574 -7.27 -2.07 52.71
C ASP A 574 -7.09 -0.60 52.31
N GLN A 575 -7.94 0.28 52.84
CA GLN A 575 -7.88 1.72 52.54
C GLN A 575 -6.59 2.38 53.02
N GLU A 576 -5.81 1.70 53.87
CA GLU A 576 -4.47 2.12 54.31
C GLU A 576 -3.46 2.12 53.15
N ASN A 577 -3.74 1.42 52.04
CA ASN A 577 -2.90 1.38 50.84
C ASN A 577 -3.16 2.54 49.87
N VAL A 578 -4.25 3.28 50.04
CA VAL A 578 -4.63 4.42 49.17
C VAL A 578 -3.51 5.47 49.07
N PRO A 579 -2.85 5.90 50.17
CA PRO A 579 -1.77 6.87 50.08
C PRO A 579 -0.57 6.38 49.27
N ALA A 580 -0.22 5.10 49.35
CA ALA A 580 0.90 4.53 48.59
C ALA A 580 0.62 4.49 47.09
N LEU A 581 -0.62 4.16 46.69
CA LEU A 581 -1.04 4.19 45.29
C LEU A 581 -1.09 5.62 44.73
N VAL A 582 -1.55 6.60 45.54
CA VAL A 582 -1.53 8.01 45.15
C VAL A 582 -0.10 8.50 44.93
N ASP A 583 0.83 8.15 45.81
CA ASP A 583 2.24 8.57 45.68
C ASP A 583 2.90 7.93 44.45
N ALA A 584 2.61 6.67 44.14
CA ALA A 584 3.07 6.00 42.92
C ALA A 584 2.51 6.67 41.64
N MET A 585 1.22 7.00 41.62
CA MET A 585 0.61 7.72 40.48
C MET A 585 1.19 9.14 40.32
N GLN A 586 1.40 9.87 41.41
CA GLN A 586 2.00 11.21 41.36
C GLN A 586 3.46 11.19 40.92
N SER A 587 4.23 10.17 41.31
CA SER A 587 5.62 10.01 40.89
C SER A 587 5.73 9.77 39.38
N GLN A 588 4.90 8.88 38.84
CA GLN A 588 4.81 8.60 37.40
C GLN A 588 4.30 9.80 36.60
N LEU A 589 3.30 10.53 37.11
CA LEU A 589 2.82 11.78 36.50
C LEU A 589 3.93 12.85 36.43
N LYS A 590 4.79 12.91 37.45
CA LYS A 590 5.90 13.86 37.48
C LYS A 590 7.03 13.48 36.51
N GLU A 591 7.32 12.20 36.36
CA GLU A 591 8.29 11.70 35.36
C GLU A 591 7.85 12.03 33.93
N LEU A 592 6.56 11.87 33.63
CA LEU A 592 5.94 12.22 32.35
C LEU A 592 5.89 13.73 32.07
N GLN A 593 5.95 14.58 33.11
CA GLN A 593 6.03 16.04 32.96
C GLN A 593 7.48 16.55 32.87
N SER A 594 8.46 15.72 33.21
CA SER A 594 9.89 16.06 33.19
C SER A 594 10.66 15.50 31.99
N SER A 595 9.99 14.68 31.18
CA SER A 595 10.46 14.18 29.87
C SER A 595 9.86 15.04 28.76
#